data_AF-A0A1F3V9H4-F1
#
_entry.id   AF-A0A1F3V9H4-F1
#
_cell.length_a   1.000
_cell.length_b   1.000
_cell.length_c   1.000
_cell.angle_alpha   90.00
_cell.angle_beta   90.00
_cell.angle_gamma   90.00
#
_symmetry.space_group_name_H-M   'P 1'
#
loop_
_entity.id
_entity.type
_entity.pdbx_description
1 polymer ?
#
loop_
_entity_poly.entity_id
_entity_poly.type
_entity_poly.pdbx_seq_one_letter_code
_entity_poly.pdbx_strand_id
1 'polypeptide(L)'
;MRKLMLMAMMLGAVGNVNAASTLVENPQGGVLWNELCNAKSVEQNSAQVPYPNYKNVEILKAVEKLNYISNKQGIDSDTFWLYSDIEKVYNLCTGTKKKNNSCPEIKVDGLTIHQNTHNFLTILCGEFRDNVDLLEAKLKWVQNINIVKNQKQTYDKDLGVWEQLTGKGYNDLVKISVRLYNFRLNALGGNGSSYKTVDQHSVDAMTTCEYRFILKNYLSKVDQNVYYEEDFAKYEQGLKKFLSTNECSEDEKTHYNEFRGDGNFKPQSLESNAFIWNTRVFSQNCKTTTEANPGSVLTDAQCESYFKHPFNTRYNLAMEGVYRLFFYPKELDRVMKNSLQELVFMTEDLNRDGVADMIVLDIFEKPGEQIALLREQITALKKNGQHGIANVYAKIMHFAILKAGLAVAQIDPQYRKVLEQSLASANNIMLELRGKWQEKVDKEGNENFKKDIGVIDYFINLENFDGVNFVTETEHDLEKSLNLLDKGFFDVFPRQEDAWDRIATVLDRHTDWYKIDMLYLGYGFYQPTYSPWVASSYYVNKSDVFTEPGYAMGIPGDGHKHWMFVQKVKTNKWYRAFDMNGSWSKNSFDLLNTWFDETTFSRSGLGAQEQGWDRFGSVTSDELGANLWLYEIN
;
A
#
# COMPACT_ATOMS: atom_id res chain seq x y z
N MET A 1 -19.84 36.80 -56.80
CA MET A 1 -21.15 37.20 -56.22
C MET A 1 -21.41 36.29 -55.04
N ARG A 2 -21.23 36.77 -53.81
CA ARG A 2 -22.27 37.33 -52.91
C ARG A 2 -23.41 36.33 -52.60
N LYS A 3 -23.53 36.05 -51.29
CA LYS A 3 -24.66 35.55 -50.46
C LYS A 3 -24.74 34.02 -50.26
N LEU A 4 -24.52 33.51 -49.04
CA LEU A 4 -25.39 33.50 -47.82
C LEU A 4 -26.62 32.56 -48.04
N MET A 5 -27.12 31.73 -47.12
CA MET A 5 -26.94 31.50 -45.68
C MET A 5 -27.82 30.30 -45.26
N LEU A 6 -27.46 29.62 -44.15
CA LEU A 6 -28.29 28.78 -43.24
C LEU A 6 -28.95 27.50 -43.85
N MET A 7 -28.92 26.34 -43.20
CA MET A 7 -29.36 26.09 -41.82
C MET A 7 -28.78 24.75 -41.31
N ALA A 8 -28.34 24.75 -40.06
CA ALA A 8 -27.96 23.58 -39.29
C ALA A 8 -29.19 22.77 -38.85
N MET A 9 -29.07 21.45 -38.71
CA MET A 9 -29.46 20.71 -37.49
C MET A 9 -29.31 19.18 -37.65
N MET A 10 -28.68 18.60 -36.62
CA MET A 10 -28.88 17.25 -36.07
C MET A 10 -28.52 16.01 -36.93
N LEU A 11 -27.40 15.37 -36.54
CA LEU A 11 -27.36 13.98 -36.06
C LEU A 11 -25.91 13.65 -35.67
N GLY A 12 -25.52 14.07 -34.46
CA GLY A 12 -24.35 13.55 -33.78
C GLY A 12 -24.73 12.23 -33.14
N ALA A 13 -24.32 11.11 -33.75
CA ALA A 13 -24.33 9.82 -33.07
C ALA A 13 -23.30 9.89 -31.94
N VAL A 14 -23.80 9.96 -30.71
CA VAL A 14 -23.00 9.83 -29.49
C VAL A 14 -22.49 8.40 -29.44
N GLY A 15 -21.22 8.21 -29.80
CA GLY A 15 -20.48 7.01 -29.45
C GLY A 15 -20.20 7.05 -27.96
N ASN A 16 -20.98 6.30 -27.18
CA ASN A 16 -20.64 5.97 -25.81
C ASN A 16 -19.34 5.16 -25.82
N VAL A 17 -18.22 5.81 -25.56
CA VAL A 17 -16.99 5.12 -25.17
C VAL A 17 -17.10 4.85 -23.68
N ASN A 18 -17.76 3.76 -23.34
CA ASN A 18 -17.51 3.13 -22.05
C ASN A 18 -16.07 2.63 -22.10
N ALA A 19 -15.20 3.18 -21.26
CA ALA A 19 -13.95 2.52 -20.90
C ALA A 19 -14.28 1.32 -20.01
N ALA A 20 -14.95 0.32 -20.60
CA ALA A 20 -14.80 -1.04 -20.13
C ALA A 20 -13.34 -1.38 -20.43
N SER A 21 -12.55 -1.68 -19.39
CA SER A 21 -11.35 -2.48 -19.58
C SER A 21 -11.81 -3.78 -20.23
N THR A 22 -11.72 -3.82 -21.54
CA THR A 22 -11.92 -5.05 -22.30
C THR A 22 -10.71 -5.89 -21.96
N LEU A 23 -10.87 -6.71 -20.92
CA LEU A 23 -10.18 -7.98 -20.79
C LEU A 23 -10.27 -8.65 -22.15
N VAL A 24 -9.20 -8.53 -22.94
CA VAL A 24 -8.93 -9.54 -23.93
C VAL A 24 -8.71 -10.79 -23.11
N GLU A 25 -9.71 -11.67 -23.08
CA GLU A 25 -9.49 -13.07 -22.70
C GLU A 25 -8.32 -13.53 -23.57
N ASN A 26 -7.11 -13.55 -23.01
CA ASN A 26 -5.95 -13.99 -23.73
C ASN A 26 -6.01 -15.52 -23.70
N PRO A 27 -6.38 -16.21 -24.80
CA PRO A 27 -6.47 -17.67 -24.79
C PRO A 27 -5.12 -18.33 -24.42
N GLN A 28 -4.01 -17.61 -24.54
CA GLN A 28 -2.69 -18.07 -24.08
C GLN A 28 -2.58 -18.13 -22.56
N GLY A 29 -3.25 -17.24 -21.81
CA GLY A 29 -3.23 -17.23 -20.34
C GLY A 29 -3.85 -18.51 -19.75
N GLY A 30 -4.90 -19.03 -20.38
CA GLY A 30 -5.52 -20.29 -19.96
C GLY A 30 -4.65 -21.54 -20.21
N VAL A 31 -3.86 -21.54 -21.29
CA VAL A 31 -2.93 -22.64 -21.60
C VAL A 31 -1.77 -22.61 -20.60
N LEU A 32 -1.14 -21.45 -20.42
CA LEU A 32 -0.02 -21.27 -19.51
C LEU A 32 -0.41 -21.54 -18.04
N TRP A 33 -1.62 -21.16 -17.65
CA TRP A 33 -2.17 -21.50 -16.34
C TRP A 33 -2.25 -23.02 -16.12
N ASN A 34 -2.81 -23.79 -17.05
CA ASN A 34 -2.89 -25.26 -16.92
C ASN A 34 -1.51 -25.94 -16.94
N GLU A 35 -0.55 -25.35 -17.64
CA GLU A 35 0.83 -25.82 -17.64
C GLU A 35 1.49 -25.66 -16.27
N LEU A 36 1.23 -24.55 -15.56
CA LEU A 36 1.90 -24.22 -14.30
C LEU A 36 1.10 -24.67 -13.06
N CYS A 37 -0.22 -24.59 -13.11
CA CYS A 37 -1.15 -24.85 -12.03
C CYS A 37 -2.27 -25.80 -12.53
N ASN A 38 -2.45 -26.93 -11.86
CA ASN A 38 -3.40 -27.95 -12.24
C ASN A 38 -4.84 -27.52 -11.91
N ALA A 39 -5.55 -26.99 -12.91
CA ALA A 39 -7.00 -26.80 -12.88
C ALA A 39 -7.64 -27.59 -14.03
N LYS A 40 -8.85 -28.13 -13.81
CA LYS A 40 -9.59 -28.86 -14.86
C LYS A 40 -10.16 -27.94 -15.94
N SER A 41 -10.10 -26.61 -15.76
CA SER A 41 -10.63 -25.61 -16.68
C SER A 41 -9.89 -24.27 -16.58
N VAL A 42 -9.91 -23.52 -17.68
CA VAL A 42 -9.44 -22.13 -17.79
C VAL A 42 -10.34 -21.15 -17.02
N GLU A 43 -11.63 -21.45 -16.90
CA GLU A 43 -12.50 -20.68 -16.00
C GLU A 43 -12.00 -20.85 -14.58
N GLN A 44 -11.61 -19.72 -13.98
CA GLN A 44 -11.13 -19.62 -12.61
C GLN A 44 -12.27 -19.98 -11.66
N ASN A 45 -12.47 -21.28 -11.42
CA ASN A 45 -13.39 -21.74 -10.41
C ASN A 45 -12.76 -21.45 -9.04
N SER A 46 -13.34 -20.54 -8.27
CA SER A 46 -12.92 -20.18 -6.91
C SER A 46 -12.97 -21.40 -5.98
N ALA A 47 -13.91 -22.33 -6.16
CA ALA A 47 -14.04 -23.54 -5.35
C ALA A 47 -12.93 -24.58 -5.59
N GLN A 48 -12.15 -24.45 -6.68
CA GLN A 48 -11.01 -25.32 -6.95
C GLN A 48 -9.73 -24.68 -6.42
N VAL A 49 -9.13 -25.31 -5.40
CA VAL A 49 -7.79 -24.95 -4.93
C VAL A 49 -6.77 -25.21 -6.04
N PRO A 50 -6.00 -24.19 -6.46
CA PRO A 50 -5.12 -24.33 -7.61
C PRO A 50 -3.77 -24.93 -7.18
N TYR A 51 -3.65 -26.24 -7.32
CA TYR A 51 -2.42 -26.95 -7.02
C TYR A 51 -1.36 -26.72 -8.10
N PRO A 52 -0.06 -26.66 -7.76
CA PRO A 52 1.01 -26.62 -8.76
C PRO A 52 0.99 -27.88 -9.64
N ASN A 53 1.23 -27.71 -10.94
CA ASN A 53 1.31 -28.83 -11.88
C ASN A 53 2.70 -29.49 -11.80
N TYR A 54 2.84 -30.49 -10.93
CA TYR A 54 4.11 -31.19 -10.74
C TYR A 54 4.58 -32.06 -11.92
N LYS A 55 3.81 -32.14 -13.01
CA LYS A 55 4.31 -32.72 -14.27
C LYS A 55 5.14 -31.72 -15.09
N ASN A 56 5.07 -30.44 -14.74
CA ASN A 56 5.79 -29.39 -15.42
C ASN A 56 7.22 -29.29 -14.87
N VAL A 57 8.20 -29.31 -15.79
CA VAL A 57 9.64 -29.24 -15.46
C VAL A 57 10.01 -27.94 -14.74
N GLU A 58 9.35 -26.83 -15.06
CA GLU A 58 9.60 -25.52 -14.45
C GLU A 58 9.10 -25.49 -12.99
N ILE A 59 7.98 -26.15 -12.70
CA ILE A 59 7.51 -26.32 -11.32
C ILE A 59 8.45 -27.22 -10.53
N LEU A 60 8.94 -28.32 -11.13
CA LEU A 60 9.88 -29.22 -10.45
C LEU A 60 11.20 -28.52 -10.11
N LYS A 61 11.75 -27.68 -10.99
CA LYS A 61 12.93 -26.85 -10.68
C LYS A 61 12.69 -25.92 -9.49
N ALA A 62 11.51 -25.29 -9.42
CA ALA A 62 11.16 -24.44 -8.28
C ALA A 62 11.05 -25.25 -6.98
N VAL A 63 10.47 -26.46 -7.05
CA VAL A 63 10.41 -27.40 -5.92
C VAL A 63 11.80 -27.77 -5.43
N GLU A 64 12.71 -28.15 -6.33
CA GLU A 64 14.08 -28.52 -5.97
C GLU A 64 14.80 -27.38 -5.25
N LYS A 65 14.64 -26.14 -5.74
CA LYS A 65 15.27 -24.96 -5.12
C LYS A 65 14.70 -24.67 -3.73
N LEU A 66 13.38 -24.62 -3.59
CA LEU A 66 12.73 -24.37 -2.29
C LEU A 66 13.03 -25.50 -1.30
N ASN A 67 13.01 -26.76 -1.75
CA ASN A 67 13.36 -27.90 -0.93
C ASN A 67 14.83 -27.84 -0.46
N TYR A 68 15.76 -27.45 -1.32
CA TYR A 68 17.16 -27.26 -0.92
C TYR A 68 17.27 -26.27 0.24
N ILE A 69 16.58 -25.13 0.15
CA ILE A 69 16.59 -24.08 1.18
C ILE A 69 15.96 -24.60 2.48
N SER A 70 14.77 -25.21 2.40
CA SER A 70 14.13 -25.84 3.58
C SER A 70 15.03 -26.87 4.25
N ASN A 71 15.73 -27.71 3.49
CA ASN A 71 16.64 -28.70 4.07
C ASN A 71 17.84 -28.07 4.79
N LYS A 72 18.31 -26.91 4.33
CA LYS A 72 19.45 -26.23 4.93
C LYS A 72 19.13 -25.56 6.26
N GLN A 73 17.90 -25.11 6.45
CA GLN A 73 17.47 -24.41 7.65
C GLN A 73 16.60 -25.28 8.59
N GLY A 74 16.24 -26.47 8.13
CA GLY A 74 15.28 -27.35 8.80
C GLY A 74 13.91 -27.26 8.13
N ILE A 75 13.22 -28.40 8.02
CA ILE A 75 12.01 -28.61 7.19
C ILE A 75 10.85 -27.63 7.53
N ASP A 76 10.91 -26.97 8.69
CA ASP A 76 9.94 -25.98 9.17
C ASP A 76 10.57 -24.62 9.57
N SER A 77 11.71 -24.24 8.99
CA SER A 77 12.33 -22.94 9.25
C SER A 77 11.43 -21.77 8.83
N ASP A 78 11.47 -20.66 9.58
CA ASP A 78 10.68 -19.44 9.33
C ASP A 78 11.04 -18.69 8.02
N THR A 79 11.99 -19.21 7.24
CA THR A 79 12.41 -18.67 5.95
C THR A 79 11.32 -18.67 4.89
N PHE A 80 10.33 -19.57 5.02
CA PHE A 80 9.07 -19.58 4.26
C PHE A 80 7.88 -19.50 5.21
N TRP A 81 7.82 -18.45 6.05
CA TRP A 81 6.70 -18.25 6.94
C TRP A 81 5.48 -17.70 6.17
N LEU A 82 4.58 -18.62 5.85
CA LEU A 82 3.30 -18.34 5.18
C LEU A 82 2.25 -17.92 6.21
N TYR A 83 1.32 -17.05 5.80
CA TYR A 83 0.24 -16.64 6.67
C TYR A 83 -0.80 -17.77 6.82
N SER A 84 -1.03 -18.19 8.07
CA SER A 84 -1.86 -19.35 8.39
C SER A 84 -3.35 -19.18 8.05
N ASP A 85 -3.84 -17.94 7.95
CA ASP A 85 -5.19 -17.59 7.49
C ASP A 85 -5.36 -18.00 6.01
N ILE A 86 -4.42 -17.60 5.15
CA ILE A 86 -4.40 -17.98 3.72
C ILE A 86 -4.34 -19.50 3.57
N GLU A 87 -3.43 -20.14 4.30
CA GLU A 87 -3.28 -21.59 4.22
C GLU A 87 -4.56 -22.35 4.64
N LYS A 88 -5.33 -21.83 5.60
CA LYS A 88 -6.62 -22.43 6.02
C LYS A 88 -7.67 -22.32 4.92
N VAL A 89 -7.80 -21.15 4.28
CA VAL A 89 -8.81 -20.94 3.24
C VAL A 89 -8.57 -21.83 2.02
N TYR A 90 -7.31 -22.06 1.66
CA TYR A 90 -6.92 -23.03 0.62
C TYR A 90 -6.90 -24.49 1.12
N ASN A 91 -7.33 -24.77 2.36
CA ASN A 91 -7.37 -26.11 2.96
C ASN A 91 -6.00 -26.84 2.91
N LEU A 92 -4.91 -26.11 3.15
CA LEU A 92 -3.55 -26.64 3.16
C LEU A 92 -3.19 -27.22 4.53
N CYS A 93 -2.11 -28.02 4.60
CA CYS A 93 -1.63 -28.50 5.89
C CYS A 93 -0.91 -27.37 6.64
N THR A 94 -1.26 -27.10 7.91
CA THR A 94 -0.75 -25.95 8.70
C THR A 94 -0.53 -26.26 10.18
N GLY A 95 0.12 -25.31 10.88
CA GLY A 95 0.14 -25.23 12.35
C GLY A 95 0.64 -26.49 13.04
N THR A 96 -0.14 -27.00 13.99
CA THR A 96 0.22 -28.19 14.80
C THR A 96 0.43 -29.44 13.94
N LYS A 97 -0.24 -29.56 12.78
CA LYS A 97 -0.02 -30.71 11.89
C LYS A 97 1.37 -30.70 11.28
N LYS A 98 1.86 -29.52 10.85
CA LYS A 98 3.25 -29.33 10.40
C LYS A 98 4.22 -29.64 11.54
N LYS A 99 4.04 -29.01 12.71
CA LYS A 99 4.91 -29.20 13.88
C LYS A 99 5.02 -30.65 14.36
N ASN A 100 3.95 -31.42 14.22
CA ASN A 100 3.91 -32.83 14.63
C ASN A 100 4.25 -33.80 13.48
N ASN A 101 4.71 -33.32 12.32
CA ASN A 101 4.99 -34.14 11.12
C ASN A 101 3.82 -35.06 10.72
N SER A 102 2.58 -34.57 10.86
CA SER A 102 1.37 -35.33 10.50
C SER A 102 0.72 -34.86 9.19
N CYS A 103 1.41 -34.01 8.44
CA CYS A 103 1.00 -33.65 7.08
C CYS A 103 1.19 -34.85 6.12
N PRO A 104 0.31 -35.00 5.12
CA PRO A 104 0.47 -36.05 4.12
C PRO A 104 1.76 -35.84 3.32
N GLU A 105 2.50 -36.92 3.08
CA GLU A 105 3.69 -36.87 2.24
C GLU A 105 3.30 -36.67 0.77
N ILE A 106 3.97 -35.74 0.09
CA ILE A 106 3.73 -35.42 -1.32
C ILE A 106 4.90 -35.96 -2.12
N LYS A 107 4.67 -37.02 -2.91
CA LYS A 107 5.68 -37.63 -3.78
C LYS A 107 5.34 -37.46 -5.24
N VAL A 108 6.29 -36.96 -6.02
CA VAL A 108 6.18 -36.85 -7.48
C VAL A 108 7.47 -37.39 -8.08
N ASP A 109 7.36 -38.41 -8.93
CA ASP A 109 8.50 -39.02 -9.63
C ASP A 109 9.72 -39.35 -8.72
N GLY A 110 9.43 -39.78 -7.48
CA GLY A 110 10.45 -40.12 -6.48
C GLY A 110 10.99 -38.94 -5.67
N LEU A 111 10.63 -37.70 -6.01
CA LEU A 111 10.92 -36.50 -5.23
C LEU A 111 9.87 -36.31 -4.13
N THR A 112 10.32 -36.24 -2.88
CA THR A 112 9.46 -35.81 -1.75
C THR A 112 9.43 -34.29 -1.70
N ILE A 113 8.24 -33.72 -1.77
CA ILE A 113 7.99 -32.27 -1.73
C ILE A 113 7.71 -31.87 -0.28
N HIS A 114 8.49 -30.93 0.26
CA HIS A 114 8.25 -30.43 1.61
C HIS A 114 6.93 -29.66 1.69
N GLN A 115 6.28 -29.68 2.86
CA GLN A 115 4.97 -29.05 3.02
C GLN A 115 5.02 -27.53 2.81
N ASN A 116 6.06 -26.85 3.28
CA ASN A 116 6.21 -25.40 3.06
C ASN A 116 6.40 -25.06 1.58
N THR A 117 7.19 -25.86 0.85
CA THR A 117 7.32 -25.76 -0.62
C THR A 117 5.98 -25.92 -1.32
N HIS A 118 5.21 -26.96 -0.95
CA HIS A 118 3.89 -27.19 -1.53
C HIS A 118 2.92 -26.04 -1.24
N ASN A 119 2.87 -25.57 0.01
CA ASN A 119 1.98 -24.49 0.40
C ASN A 119 2.37 -23.18 -0.29
N PHE A 120 3.67 -22.87 -0.38
CA PHE A 120 4.17 -21.68 -1.07
C PHE A 120 3.71 -21.67 -2.53
N LEU A 121 3.95 -22.76 -3.27
CA LEU A 121 3.59 -22.85 -4.69
C LEU A 121 2.08 -22.86 -4.91
N THR A 122 1.31 -23.48 -4.01
CA THR A 122 -0.16 -23.49 -4.09
C THR A 122 -0.74 -22.09 -3.87
N ILE A 123 -0.23 -21.35 -2.89
CA ILE A 123 -0.64 -19.95 -2.66
C ILE A 123 -0.19 -19.06 -3.81
N LEU A 124 1.01 -19.27 -4.35
CA LEU A 124 1.50 -18.53 -5.52
C LEU A 124 0.59 -18.75 -6.74
N CYS A 125 0.18 -19.98 -7.02
CA CYS A 125 -0.84 -20.26 -8.03
C CYS A 125 -2.14 -19.50 -7.69
N GLY A 126 -2.66 -19.64 -6.46
CA GLY A 126 -3.91 -19.02 -6.03
C GLY A 126 -3.97 -17.51 -6.23
N GLU A 127 -3.05 -16.79 -5.60
CA GLU A 127 -3.08 -15.33 -5.49
C GLU A 127 -2.74 -14.57 -6.79
N PHE A 128 -2.22 -15.30 -7.80
CA PHE A 128 -1.86 -14.77 -9.12
C PHE A 128 -2.60 -15.47 -10.26
N ARG A 129 -3.69 -16.21 -9.98
CA ARG A 129 -4.40 -16.99 -11.00
C ARG A 129 -4.97 -16.15 -12.13
N ASP A 130 -5.27 -14.89 -11.86
CA ASP A 130 -5.77 -13.86 -12.77
C ASP A 130 -4.69 -12.90 -13.27
N ASN A 131 -3.42 -13.19 -12.98
CA ASN A 131 -2.25 -12.51 -13.55
C ASN A 131 -1.14 -13.54 -13.89
N VAL A 132 -1.36 -14.30 -14.96
CA VAL A 132 -0.52 -15.44 -15.33
C VAL A 132 0.90 -15.03 -15.74
N ASP A 133 1.08 -13.87 -16.35
CA ASP A 133 2.40 -13.37 -16.75
C ASP A 133 3.29 -13.11 -15.52
N LEU A 134 2.71 -12.50 -14.46
CA LEU A 134 3.43 -12.27 -13.20
C LEU A 134 3.66 -13.58 -12.42
N LEU A 135 2.72 -14.52 -12.48
CA LEU A 135 2.91 -15.87 -11.94
C LEU A 135 4.12 -16.58 -12.59
N GLU A 136 4.18 -16.58 -13.92
CA GLU A 136 5.29 -17.18 -14.66
C GLU A 136 6.62 -16.53 -14.29
N ALA A 137 6.64 -15.18 -14.24
CA ALA A 137 7.84 -14.44 -13.86
C ALA A 137 8.28 -14.73 -12.42
N LYS A 138 7.35 -14.80 -11.46
CA LYS A 138 7.64 -15.17 -10.07
C LYS A 138 8.13 -16.62 -9.93
N LEU A 139 7.60 -17.55 -10.73
CA LEU A 139 8.11 -18.93 -10.75
C LEU A 139 9.55 -19.00 -11.27
N LYS A 140 9.85 -18.31 -12.38
CA LYS A 140 11.24 -18.18 -12.87
C LYS A 140 12.15 -17.54 -11.82
N TRP A 141 11.64 -16.53 -11.12
CA TRP A 141 12.36 -15.86 -10.03
C TRP A 141 12.68 -16.81 -8.87
N VAL A 142 11.76 -17.73 -8.51
CA VAL A 142 12.00 -18.79 -7.52
C VAL A 142 13.03 -19.81 -8.02
N GLN A 143 12.97 -20.23 -9.28
CA GLN A 143 13.95 -21.17 -9.84
C GLN A 143 15.37 -20.59 -9.85
N ASN A 144 15.47 -19.28 -10.04
CA ASN A 144 16.72 -18.56 -10.16
C ASN A 144 17.20 -17.93 -8.84
N ILE A 145 16.73 -18.43 -7.68
CA ILE A 145 17.29 -18.02 -6.39
C ILE A 145 18.79 -18.30 -6.35
N ASN A 146 19.55 -17.25 -6.05
CA ASN A 146 21.00 -17.26 -5.91
C ASN A 146 21.36 -17.59 -4.46
N ILE A 147 21.94 -18.77 -4.25
CA ILE A 147 22.41 -19.23 -2.95
C ILE A 147 23.77 -18.58 -2.70
N VAL A 148 23.81 -17.54 -1.86
CA VAL A 148 25.02 -16.78 -1.59
C VAL A 148 25.84 -17.48 -0.51
N LYS A 149 27.04 -17.93 -0.89
CA LYS A 149 27.94 -18.70 -0.01
C LYS A 149 29.12 -17.87 0.47
N ASN A 150 29.57 -18.11 1.69
CA ASN A 150 30.81 -17.54 2.21
C ASN A 150 32.03 -18.12 1.48
N GLN A 151 32.45 -17.43 0.43
CA GLN A 151 33.64 -17.75 -0.35
C GLN A 151 34.27 -16.47 -0.90
N LYS A 152 35.52 -16.58 -1.37
CA LYS A 152 36.22 -15.45 -2.01
C LYS A 152 35.45 -14.98 -3.24
N GLN A 153 35.22 -13.67 -3.33
CA GLN A 153 34.60 -13.08 -4.52
C GLN A 153 35.54 -13.21 -5.72
N THR A 154 34.98 -13.64 -6.85
CA THR A 154 35.64 -13.66 -8.17
C THR A 154 34.83 -12.83 -9.16
N TYR A 155 35.31 -12.67 -10.39
CA TYR A 155 34.57 -12.00 -11.45
C TYR A 155 34.62 -12.83 -12.73
N ASP A 156 33.45 -13.13 -13.25
CA ASP A 156 33.24 -13.63 -14.60
C ASP A 156 32.35 -12.65 -15.37
N LYS A 157 32.86 -12.20 -16.53
CA LYS A 157 32.15 -11.25 -17.39
C LYS A 157 30.90 -11.86 -18.02
N ASP A 158 30.86 -13.19 -18.18
CA ASP A 158 29.79 -13.89 -18.89
C ASP A 158 28.62 -14.26 -17.95
N LEU A 159 28.77 -14.01 -16.64
CA LEU A 159 27.74 -14.20 -15.62
C LEU A 159 27.06 -12.89 -15.23
N GLY A 160 25.82 -12.98 -14.76
CA GLY A 160 25.10 -11.87 -14.13
C GLY A 160 25.80 -11.40 -12.85
N VAL A 161 25.65 -10.11 -12.50
CA VAL A 161 26.25 -9.52 -11.28
C VAL A 161 25.81 -10.28 -10.03
N TRP A 162 24.51 -10.53 -9.91
CA TRP A 162 23.89 -11.10 -8.73
C TRP A 162 24.08 -12.62 -8.62
N GLU A 163 24.27 -13.30 -9.76
CA GLU A 163 24.44 -14.76 -9.84
C GLU A 163 25.80 -15.23 -9.29
N GLN A 164 26.81 -14.36 -9.37
CA GLN A 164 28.17 -14.66 -8.96
C GLN A 164 28.56 -14.02 -7.62
N LEU A 165 27.64 -13.31 -6.96
CA LEU A 165 27.90 -12.64 -5.69
C LEU A 165 28.11 -13.69 -4.58
N THR A 166 29.18 -13.51 -3.80
CA THR A 166 29.52 -14.36 -2.66
C THR A 166 29.20 -13.65 -1.35
N GLY A 167 29.21 -14.37 -0.22
CA GLY A 167 28.95 -13.78 1.10
C GLY A 167 29.93 -12.66 1.44
N LYS A 168 31.23 -12.88 1.17
CA LYS A 168 32.25 -11.82 1.26
C LYS A 168 31.94 -10.65 0.32
N GLY A 169 31.61 -10.94 -0.94
CA GLY A 169 31.28 -9.91 -1.93
C GLY A 169 30.07 -9.06 -1.52
N TYR A 170 29.00 -9.69 -1.04
CA TYR A 170 27.81 -9.02 -0.51
C TYR A 170 28.15 -8.10 0.67
N ASN A 171 28.87 -8.61 1.68
CA ASN A 171 29.25 -7.83 2.85
C ASN A 171 30.12 -6.63 2.50
N ASP A 172 31.03 -6.76 1.53
CA ASP A 172 31.86 -5.65 1.07
C ASP A 172 31.08 -4.69 0.16
N LEU A 173 30.11 -5.20 -0.62
CA LEU A 173 29.20 -4.37 -1.42
C LEU A 173 28.38 -3.44 -0.53
N VAL A 174 27.81 -3.94 0.57
CA VAL A 174 27.08 -3.13 1.57
C VAL A 174 27.97 -2.00 2.13
N LYS A 175 29.24 -2.29 2.42
CA LYS A 175 30.17 -1.26 2.92
C LYS A 175 30.50 -0.21 1.86
N ILE A 176 30.73 -0.64 0.62
CA ILE A 176 31.01 0.26 -0.51
C ILE A 176 29.80 1.14 -0.80
N SER A 177 28.59 0.57 -0.77
CA SER A 177 27.35 1.29 -1.08
C SER A 177 27.12 2.45 -0.11
N VAL A 178 27.31 2.25 1.21
CA VAL A 178 27.22 3.31 2.22
C VAL A 178 28.17 4.47 1.89
N ARG A 179 29.41 4.15 1.49
CA ARG A 179 30.43 5.17 1.25
C ARG A 179 30.18 5.93 -0.02
N LEU A 180 29.85 5.24 -1.12
CA LEU A 180 29.53 5.87 -2.39
C LEU A 180 28.33 6.81 -2.24
N TYR A 181 27.29 6.37 -1.52
CA TYR A 181 26.15 7.24 -1.20
C TYR A 181 26.60 8.52 -0.49
N ASN A 182 27.37 8.39 0.60
CA ASN A 182 27.83 9.55 1.37
C ASN A 182 28.73 10.48 0.56
N PHE A 183 29.63 9.95 -0.27
CA PHE A 183 30.47 10.78 -1.13
C PHE A 183 29.67 11.52 -2.20
N ARG A 184 28.70 10.85 -2.84
CA ARG A 184 27.79 11.51 -3.80
C ARG A 184 26.93 12.55 -3.12
N LEU A 185 26.38 12.26 -1.95
CA LEU A 185 25.58 13.21 -1.17
C LEU A 185 26.42 14.45 -0.81
N ASN A 186 27.65 14.27 -0.35
CA ASN A 186 28.57 15.37 -0.07
C ASN A 186 28.89 16.19 -1.33
N ALA A 187 29.04 15.54 -2.49
CA ALA A 187 29.28 16.21 -3.77
C ALA A 187 28.07 17.03 -4.24
N LEU A 188 26.84 16.67 -3.86
CA LEU A 188 25.64 17.47 -4.09
C LEU A 188 25.58 18.73 -3.20
N GLY A 189 26.32 18.77 -2.09
CA GLY A 189 26.36 19.92 -1.18
C GLY A 189 24.98 20.30 -0.66
N GLY A 190 24.66 21.61 -0.66
CA GLY A 190 23.35 22.12 -0.23
C GLY A 190 22.17 21.74 -1.14
N ASN A 191 22.44 21.15 -2.31
CA ASN A 191 21.41 20.63 -3.22
C ASN A 191 21.04 19.17 -2.92
N GLY A 192 21.80 18.48 -2.07
CA GLY A 192 21.48 17.14 -1.58
C GLY A 192 20.38 17.18 -0.51
N SER A 193 19.53 16.16 -0.49
CA SER A 193 18.34 16.10 0.39
C SER A 193 18.65 16.35 1.88
N SER A 194 18.04 17.42 2.43
CA SER A 194 17.67 17.57 3.85
C SER A 194 16.59 18.66 4.13
N TYR A 195 16.09 19.42 3.13
CA TYR A 195 15.06 20.46 3.33
C TYR A 195 14.04 20.68 2.19
N LYS A 196 12.74 20.57 2.55
CA LYS A 196 11.43 20.75 1.87
C LYS A 196 11.23 21.63 0.61
N THR A 197 12.11 21.62 -0.39
CA THR A 197 11.92 22.41 -1.63
C THR A 197 11.89 21.53 -2.89
N VAL A 198 11.30 22.06 -3.97
CA VAL A 198 11.06 21.31 -5.23
C VAL A 198 12.36 21.05 -6.02
N ASP A 199 13.46 21.71 -5.67
CA ASP A 199 14.77 21.68 -6.34
C ASP A 199 15.79 20.71 -5.72
N GLN A 200 15.35 19.84 -4.81
CA GLN A 200 16.22 18.83 -4.23
C GLN A 200 16.69 17.79 -5.25
N HIS A 201 17.97 17.42 -5.13
CA HIS A 201 18.56 16.32 -5.86
C HIS A 201 18.78 15.11 -4.95
N SER A 202 18.41 13.94 -5.47
CA SER A 202 18.80 12.67 -4.88
C SER A 202 20.20 12.27 -5.33
N VAL A 203 20.84 11.45 -4.52
CA VAL A 203 22.00 10.69 -4.97
C VAL A 203 21.54 9.72 -6.04
N ASP A 204 22.21 9.74 -7.20
CA ASP A 204 21.89 8.81 -8.29
C ASP A 204 22.03 7.35 -7.83
N ALA A 205 20.98 6.57 -8.09
CA ALA A 205 20.99 5.13 -7.92
C ALA A 205 22.05 4.45 -8.81
N MET A 206 22.43 3.24 -8.43
CA MET A 206 23.48 2.51 -9.14
C MET A 206 22.88 1.62 -10.23
N THR A 207 23.40 1.77 -11.46
CA THR A 207 22.99 0.92 -12.59
C THR A 207 23.53 -0.51 -12.43
N THR A 208 22.95 -1.48 -13.14
CA THR A 208 23.51 -2.85 -13.16
C THR A 208 24.94 -2.86 -13.67
N CYS A 209 25.26 -2.01 -14.64
CA CYS A 209 26.62 -1.85 -15.14
C CYS A 209 27.57 -1.28 -14.07
N GLU A 210 27.10 -0.37 -13.21
CA GLU A 210 27.88 0.12 -12.08
C GLU A 210 28.16 -0.98 -11.06
N TYR A 211 27.18 -1.82 -10.72
CA TYR A 211 27.44 -2.98 -9.86
C TYR A 211 28.44 -3.97 -10.49
N ARG A 212 28.39 -4.15 -11.82
CA ARG A 212 29.40 -4.93 -12.55
C ARG A 212 30.79 -4.32 -12.45
N PHE A 213 30.89 -2.99 -12.54
CA PHE A 213 32.13 -2.26 -12.34
C PHE A 213 32.69 -2.46 -10.92
N ILE A 214 31.84 -2.34 -9.89
CA ILE A 214 32.19 -2.58 -8.48
C ILE A 214 32.69 -4.01 -8.29
N LEU A 215 31.96 -4.99 -8.82
CA LEU A 215 32.30 -6.40 -8.71
C LEU A 215 33.68 -6.72 -9.33
N LYS A 216 33.92 -6.24 -10.54
CA LYS A 216 35.17 -6.46 -11.29
C LYS A 216 36.36 -5.73 -10.69
N ASN A 217 36.18 -4.49 -10.25
CA ASN A 217 37.32 -3.65 -9.89
C ASN A 217 37.57 -3.56 -8.40
N TYR A 218 36.55 -3.77 -7.56
CA TYR A 218 36.66 -3.57 -6.13
C TYR A 218 36.45 -4.88 -5.36
N LEU A 219 35.37 -5.62 -5.62
CA LEU A 219 35.04 -6.80 -4.81
C LEU A 219 35.90 -8.03 -5.14
N SER A 220 36.20 -8.27 -6.42
CA SER A 220 37.02 -9.41 -6.84
C SER A 220 38.53 -9.21 -6.65
N LYS A 221 38.96 -7.98 -6.34
CA LYS A 221 40.36 -7.63 -6.07
C LYS A 221 40.57 -7.45 -4.57
N VAL A 222 41.74 -7.84 -4.08
CA VAL A 222 42.10 -7.66 -2.67
C VAL A 222 42.54 -6.19 -2.48
N ASP A 223 42.09 -5.55 -1.39
CA ASP A 223 42.48 -4.20 -0.92
C ASP A 223 42.05 -2.99 -1.78
N GLN A 224 41.16 -3.16 -2.76
CA GLN A 224 40.57 -2.02 -3.49
C GLN A 224 39.20 -1.67 -2.90
N ASN A 225 39.16 -0.86 -1.84
CA ASN A 225 37.90 -0.22 -1.43
C ASN A 225 38.00 1.31 -1.59
N VAL A 226 36.85 1.94 -1.79
CA VAL A 226 36.72 3.39 -1.81
C VAL A 226 36.67 3.84 -0.34
N TYR A 227 37.79 4.29 0.22
CA TYR A 227 37.85 4.73 1.62
C TYR A 227 37.82 6.25 1.77
N TYR A 228 38.39 6.96 0.81
CA TYR A 228 38.62 8.40 0.91
C TYR A 228 38.07 9.15 -0.31
N GLU A 229 37.91 10.47 -0.19
CA GLU A 229 37.39 11.34 -1.26
C GLU A 229 38.27 11.30 -2.53
N GLU A 230 39.59 11.15 -2.37
CA GLU A 230 40.52 10.94 -3.47
C GLU A 230 40.30 9.61 -4.22
N ASP A 231 39.78 8.58 -3.53
CA ASP A 231 39.37 7.32 -4.15
C ASP A 231 38.04 7.46 -4.86
N PHE A 232 37.15 8.32 -4.37
CA PHE A 232 35.86 8.59 -4.98
C PHE A 232 36.01 9.27 -6.36
N ALA A 233 36.88 10.26 -6.49
CA ALA A 233 37.16 10.88 -7.80
C ALA A 233 37.72 9.85 -8.82
N LYS A 234 38.60 8.95 -8.36
CA LYS A 234 39.12 7.85 -9.19
C LYS A 234 38.03 6.84 -9.56
N TYR A 235 37.13 6.54 -8.62
CA TYR A 235 35.98 5.68 -8.83
C TYR A 235 35.07 6.23 -9.93
N GLU A 236 34.63 7.49 -9.83
CA GLU A 236 33.73 8.12 -10.80
C GLU A 236 34.36 8.21 -12.21
N GLN A 237 35.67 8.55 -12.28
CA GLN A 237 36.39 8.52 -13.55
C GLN A 237 36.52 7.10 -14.13
N GLY A 238 36.76 6.11 -13.28
CA GLY A 238 36.83 4.70 -13.66
C GLY A 238 35.48 4.19 -14.17
N LEU A 239 34.39 4.49 -13.48
CA LEU A 239 33.03 4.15 -13.86
C LEU A 239 32.67 4.75 -15.21
N LYS A 240 32.95 6.05 -15.43
CA LYS A 240 32.69 6.72 -16.71
C LYS A 240 33.42 6.04 -17.88
N LYS A 241 34.67 5.62 -17.68
CA LYS A 241 35.43 4.85 -18.68
C LYS A 241 34.85 3.45 -18.87
N PHE A 242 34.38 2.82 -17.80
CA PHE A 242 33.80 1.48 -17.86
C PHE A 242 32.47 1.45 -18.63
N LEU A 243 31.61 2.46 -18.44
CA LEU A 243 30.34 2.60 -19.16
C LEU A 243 30.49 2.68 -20.68
N SER A 244 31.64 3.14 -21.18
CA SER A 244 31.95 3.19 -22.62
C SER A 244 32.57 1.90 -23.17
N THR A 245 32.77 0.88 -22.32
CA THR A 245 33.27 -0.44 -22.77
C THR A 245 32.12 -1.34 -23.23
N ASN A 246 32.47 -2.49 -23.80
CA ASN A 246 31.53 -3.56 -24.14
C ASN A 246 31.34 -4.57 -22.98
N GLU A 247 31.76 -4.23 -21.76
CA GLU A 247 31.60 -5.10 -20.59
C GLU A 247 30.16 -5.13 -20.06
N CYS A 248 29.34 -4.16 -20.47
CA CYS A 248 27.92 -4.08 -20.10
C CYS A 248 27.07 -4.03 -21.36
N SER A 249 25.95 -4.74 -21.32
CA SER A 249 24.85 -4.56 -22.28
C SER A 249 24.22 -3.18 -22.13
N GLU A 250 23.50 -2.71 -23.16
CA GLU A 250 22.72 -1.47 -23.05
C GLU A 250 21.64 -1.57 -21.96
N ASP A 251 21.03 -2.76 -21.81
CA ASP A 251 20.09 -3.05 -20.72
C ASP A 251 20.70 -2.73 -19.35
N GLU A 252 21.92 -3.21 -19.08
CA GLU A 252 22.58 -2.98 -17.79
C GLU A 252 22.97 -1.53 -17.53
N LYS A 253 23.17 -0.75 -18.60
CA LYS A 253 23.47 0.69 -18.51
C LYS A 253 22.22 1.53 -18.26
N THR A 254 21.05 1.05 -18.68
CA THR A 254 19.78 1.78 -18.57
C THR A 254 18.86 1.25 -17.48
N HIS A 255 19.30 0.31 -16.65
CA HIS A 255 18.54 -0.18 -15.50
C HIS A 255 19.29 0.06 -14.20
N TYR A 256 18.64 0.79 -13.30
CA TYR A 256 18.99 0.84 -11.89
C TYR A 256 18.63 -0.47 -11.19
N ASN A 257 19.38 -0.82 -10.16
CA ASN A 257 18.95 -1.86 -9.23
C ASN A 257 18.41 -1.22 -7.96
N GLU A 258 17.35 -1.82 -7.48
CA GLU A 258 16.69 -1.48 -6.23
C GLU A 258 16.58 -2.74 -5.37
N PHE A 259 16.48 -2.55 -4.06
CA PHE A 259 16.68 -3.60 -3.07
C PHE A 259 15.54 -3.63 -2.07
N ARG A 260 15.00 -4.84 -1.83
CA ARG A 260 14.10 -5.10 -0.70
C ARG A 260 14.65 -6.24 0.13
N GLY A 261 15.08 -5.93 1.35
CA GLY A 261 15.46 -6.94 2.33
C GLY A 261 14.22 -7.48 3.01
N ASP A 262 14.20 -8.77 3.31
CA ASP A 262 13.16 -9.39 4.11
C ASP A 262 13.74 -10.56 4.90
N GLY A 263 13.27 -10.72 6.14
CA GLY A 263 13.58 -11.88 6.97
C GLY A 263 12.86 -13.14 6.50
N ASN A 264 11.95 -13.03 5.53
CA ASN A 264 11.12 -14.13 5.05
C ASN A 264 10.73 -13.98 3.58
N PHE A 265 10.54 -15.10 2.91
CA PHE A 265 10.09 -15.14 1.52
C PHE A 265 8.68 -15.73 1.42
N LYS A 266 7.77 -14.90 0.88
CA LYS A 266 6.33 -15.20 0.73
C LYS A 266 5.95 -15.12 -0.75
N PRO A 267 4.85 -15.77 -1.16
CA PRO A 267 4.31 -15.61 -2.52
C PRO A 267 4.05 -14.13 -2.90
N GLN A 268 3.65 -13.33 -1.91
CA GLN A 268 3.39 -11.89 -2.01
C GLN A 268 4.65 -11.02 -1.88
N SER A 269 5.86 -11.57 -1.73
CA SER A 269 7.07 -10.74 -1.67
C SER A 269 7.19 -9.86 -2.94
N LEU A 270 7.64 -8.62 -2.76
CA LEU A 270 7.63 -7.53 -3.76
C LEU A 270 6.24 -6.97 -4.14
N GLU A 271 5.20 -7.28 -3.36
CA GLU A 271 3.95 -6.53 -3.39
C GLU A 271 3.94 -5.43 -2.32
N SER A 272 3.07 -4.44 -2.50
CA SER A 272 2.78 -3.41 -1.50
C SER A 272 2.11 -4.00 -0.27
N ASN A 273 2.20 -3.29 0.85
CA ASN A 273 1.50 -3.71 2.07
C ASN A 273 -0.02 -3.79 1.86
N ALA A 274 -0.59 -2.93 1.02
CA ALA A 274 -2.01 -2.96 0.65
C ALA A 274 -2.40 -4.32 0.04
N PHE A 275 -1.62 -4.83 -0.91
CA PHE A 275 -1.87 -6.14 -1.51
C PHE A 275 -1.81 -7.25 -0.48
N ILE A 276 -0.80 -7.23 0.39
CA ILE A 276 -0.62 -8.21 1.46
C ILE A 276 -1.79 -8.16 2.44
N TRP A 277 -2.21 -6.97 2.87
CA TRP A 277 -3.32 -6.80 3.82
C TRP A 277 -4.66 -7.14 3.20
N ASN A 278 -4.91 -6.79 1.94
CA ASN A 278 -6.10 -7.22 1.20
C ASN A 278 -6.19 -8.75 1.20
N THR A 279 -5.11 -9.46 0.85
CA THR A 279 -5.09 -10.93 0.93
C THR A 279 -5.45 -11.44 2.33
N ARG A 280 -4.92 -10.82 3.38
CA ARG A 280 -5.21 -11.22 4.76
C ARG A 280 -6.64 -10.93 5.20
N VAL A 281 -7.20 -9.78 4.83
CA VAL A 281 -8.59 -9.42 5.14
C VAL A 281 -9.54 -10.46 4.57
N PHE A 282 -9.40 -10.81 3.29
CA PHE A 282 -10.21 -11.87 2.68
C PHE A 282 -9.96 -13.22 3.36
N SER A 283 -8.69 -13.59 3.58
CA SER A 283 -8.36 -14.89 4.18
C SER A 283 -8.81 -15.06 5.64
N GLN A 284 -8.95 -13.97 6.40
CA GLN A 284 -9.45 -14.00 7.79
C GLN A 284 -10.97 -14.00 7.87
N ASN A 285 -11.63 -13.45 6.86
CA ASN A 285 -13.08 -13.30 6.83
C ASN A 285 -13.77 -14.41 6.04
N CYS A 286 -13.05 -15.14 5.19
CA CYS A 286 -13.55 -16.30 4.48
C CYS A 286 -13.19 -17.60 5.22
N LYS A 287 -14.16 -18.51 5.30
CA LYS A 287 -13.99 -19.87 5.83
C LYS A 287 -13.40 -20.80 4.78
N THR A 288 -13.86 -20.65 3.54
CA THR A 288 -13.36 -21.32 2.34
C THR A 288 -13.27 -20.30 1.21
N THR A 289 -12.79 -20.70 0.04
CA THR A 289 -12.73 -19.80 -1.11
C THR A 289 -14.10 -19.34 -1.63
N THR A 290 -15.21 -19.92 -1.14
CA THR A 290 -16.59 -19.59 -1.55
C THR A 290 -17.53 -19.30 -0.38
N GLU A 291 -17.06 -19.39 0.86
CA GLU A 291 -17.91 -19.28 2.06
C GLU A 291 -17.27 -18.30 3.04
N ALA A 292 -18.04 -17.31 3.50
CA ALA A 292 -17.64 -16.39 4.56
C ALA A 292 -17.67 -17.05 5.94
N ASN A 293 -16.92 -16.51 6.90
CA ASN A 293 -17.02 -16.92 8.29
C ASN A 293 -18.37 -16.44 8.89
N PRO A 294 -18.99 -17.21 9.80
CA PRO A 294 -20.20 -16.75 10.48
C PRO A 294 -19.99 -15.41 11.19
N GLY A 295 -20.82 -14.41 10.87
CA GLY A 295 -20.72 -13.06 11.43
C GLY A 295 -19.59 -12.20 10.85
N SER A 296 -18.96 -12.63 9.74
CA SER A 296 -18.01 -11.82 8.99
C SER A 296 -18.68 -10.59 8.37
N VAL A 297 -17.87 -9.56 8.10
CA VAL A 297 -18.24 -8.40 7.28
C VAL A 297 -18.30 -8.73 5.79
N LEU A 298 -17.74 -9.88 5.37
CA LEU A 298 -17.80 -10.36 3.99
C LEU A 298 -18.97 -11.33 3.81
N THR A 299 -19.52 -11.32 2.59
CA THR A 299 -20.51 -12.28 2.10
C THR A 299 -19.84 -13.42 1.33
N ASP A 300 -20.54 -14.55 1.17
CA ASP A 300 -20.09 -15.68 0.35
C ASP A 300 -19.74 -15.24 -1.07
N ALA A 301 -20.56 -14.38 -1.66
CA ALA A 301 -20.34 -13.83 -3.00
C ALA A 301 -19.06 -12.99 -3.09
N GLN A 302 -18.71 -12.24 -2.04
CA GLN A 302 -17.46 -11.48 -1.99
C GLN A 302 -16.25 -12.40 -1.82
N CYS A 303 -16.34 -13.45 -1.01
CA CYS A 303 -15.29 -14.48 -0.91
C CYS A 303 -15.07 -15.16 -2.27
N GLU A 304 -16.15 -15.64 -2.90
CA GLU A 304 -16.10 -16.26 -4.23
C GLU A 304 -15.50 -15.32 -5.29
N SER A 305 -15.92 -14.06 -5.30
CA SER A 305 -15.41 -13.04 -6.23
C SER A 305 -13.91 -12.81 -6.05
N TYR A 306 -13.44 -12.67 -4.81
CA TYR A 306 -12.02 -12.50 -4.52
C TYR A 306 -11.20 -13.70 -4.98
N PHE A 307 -11.55 -14.93 -4.58
CA PHE A 307 -10.75 -16.11 -4.93
C PHE A 307 -10.88 -16.54 -6.39
N LYS A 308 -11.82 -15.93 -7.12
CA LYS A 308 -11.87 -15.98 -8.58
C LYS A 308 -10.84 -15.02 -9.20
N HIS A 309 -10.73 -13.79 -8.72
CA HIS A 309 -9.85 -12.75 -9.27
C HIS A 309 -8.97 -12.05 -8.21
N PRO A 310 -8.09 -12.79 -7.51
CA PRO A 310 -7.42 -12.27 -6.31
C PRO A 310 -6.44 -11.14 -6.63
N PHE A 311 -5.65 -11.21 -7.72
CA PHE A 311 -4.73 -10.13 -8.06
C PHE A 311 -5.51 -8.86 -8.42
N ASN A 312 -6.52 -8.97 -9.29
CA ASN A 312 -7.31 -7.84 -9.74
C ASN A 312 -8.11 -7.19 -8.60
N THR A 313 -8.70 -7.98 -7.70
CA THR A 313 -9.38 -7.43 -6.52
C THR A 313 -8.42 -6.63 -5.64
N ARG A 314 -7.20 -7.15 -5.39
CA ARG A 314 -6.19 -6.44 -4.59
C ARG A 314 -5.69 -5.18 -5.28
N TYR A 315 -5.47 -5.23 -6.60
CA TYR A 315 -5.10 -4.08 -7.41
C TYR A 315 -6.15 -2.98 -7.33
N ASN A 316 -7.44 -3.31 -7.53
CA ASN A 316 -8.51 -2.32 -7.51
C ASN A 316 -8.71 -1.69 -6.13
N LEU A 317 -8.62 -2.47 -5.06
CA LEU A 317 -8.66 -1.95 -3.69
C LEU A 317 -7.44 -1.09 -3.35
N ALA A 318 -6.24 -1.50 -3.78
CA ALA A 318 -5.03 -0.70 -3.65
C ALA A 318 -5.16 0.64 -4.40
N MET A 319 -5.69 0.59 -5.62
CA MET A 319 -5.92 1.75 -6.46
C MET A 319 -6.94 2.71 -5.84
N GLU A 320 -8.04 2.18 -5.27
CA GLU A 320 -8.98 2.97 -4.49
C GLU A 320 -8.28 3.69 -3.33
N GLY A 321 -7.40 2.99 -2.60
CA GLY A 321 -6.59 3.58 -1.55
C GLY A 321 -5.65 4.69 -2.05
N VAL A 322 -5.02 4.51 -3.21
CA VAL A 322 -4.21 5.56 -3.86
C VAL A 322 -5.06 6.77 -4.19
N TYR A 323 -6.22 6.58 -4.83
CA TYR A 323 -7.09 7.68 -5.18
C TYR A 323 -7.55 8.44 -3.92
N ARG A 324 -7.88 7.70 -2.85
CA ARG A 324 -8.17 8.29 -1.53
C ARG A 324 -7.00 9.11 -0.98
N LEU A 325 -5.76 8.62 -1.07
CA LEU A 325 -4.59 9.35 -0.58
C LEU A 325 -4.28 10.62 -1.40
N PHE A 326 -4.34 10.54 -2.74
CA PHE A 326 -3.97 11.65 -3.63
C PHE A 326 -5.06 12.69 -3.84
N PHE A 327 -6.31 12.26 -3.99
CA PHE A 327 -7.36 13.11 -4.53
C PHE A 327 -8.42 13.52 -3.50
N TYR A 328 -8.44 12.94 -2.30
CA TYR A 328 -9.23 13.53 -1.23
C TYR A 328 -8.59 14.85 -0.78
N PRO A 329 -9.24 16.02 -0.96
CA PRO A 329 -8.51 17.28 -0.98
C PRO A 329 -8.82 18.29 0.11
N LYS A 330 -7.77 19.05 0.47
CA LYS A 330 -7.85 20.41 1.07
C LYS A 330 -8.75 21.34 0.25
N GLU A 331 -8.96 21.09 -1.05
CA GLU A 331 -9.91 21.83 -1.89
C GLU A 331 -11.38 21.73 -1.43
N LEU A 332 -11.75 20.76 -0.59
CA LEU A 332 -13.07 20.77 0.06
C LEU A 332 -13.23 22.03 0.94
N ASP A 333 -12.16 22.49 1.63
CA ASP A 333 -12.15 23.76 2.37
C ASP A 333 -12.39 24.99 1.48
N ARG A 334 -12.06 24.89 0.17
CA ARG A 334 -12.25 25.97 -0.81
C ARG A 334 -13.66 25.98 -1.39
N VAL A 335 -14.26 24.82 -1.60
CA VAL A 335 -15.69 24.68 -1.97
C VAL A 335 -16.59 25.10 -0.79
N MET A 336 -16.17 24.79 0.45
CA MET A 336 -16.81 25.26 1.70
C MET A 336 -16.90 26.78 1.84
N LYS A 337 -16.03 27.55 1.17
CA LYS A 337 -16.00 29.02 1.30
C LYS A 337 -16.99 29.74 0.37
N ASN A 338 -17.55 29.04 -0.63
CA ASN A 338 -18.34 29.62 -1.72
C ASN A 338 -19.70 28.94 -1.95
N SER A 339 -20.08 27.95 -1.13
CA SER A 339 -21.41 27.33 -1.17
C SER A 339 -22.48 28.24 -0.54
N LEU A 340 -23.64 28.40 -1.20
CA LEU A 340 -24.84 29.07 -0.64
C LEU A 340 -25.71 28.13 0.23
N GLN A 341 -25.37 26.85 0.29
CA GLN A 341 -26.01 25.84 1.14
C GLN A 341 -25.12 25.56 2.36
N GLU A 342 -25.69 25.63 3.56
CA GLU A 342 -25.03 25.21 4.80
C GLU A 342 -24.97 23.69 4.87
N LEU A 343 -23.87 23.14 4.35
CA LEU A 343 -23.49 21.76 4.59
C LEU A 343 -22.69 21.72 5.90
N VAL A 344 -23.19 20.99 6.90
CA VAL A 344 -22.46 20.79 8.14
C VAL A 344 -21.69 19.49 8.03
N PHE A 345 -20.38 19.65 7.89
CA PHE A 345 -19.45 18.54 7.97
C PHE A 345 -19.01 18.36 9.44
N MET A 346 -19.03 17.12 9.90
CA MET A 346 -18.23 16.73 11.05
C MET A 346 -17.00 16.00 10.53
N THR A 347 -15.84 16.48 10.97
CA THR A 347 -14.57 15.75 10.97
C THR A 347 -14.18 15.64 12.43
N GLU A 348 -14.87 14.77 13.16
CA GLU A 348 -14.49 14.39 14.52
C GLU A 348 -14.24 12.89 14.51
N ASP A 349 -13.24 12.49 15.27
CA ASP A 349 -12.93 11.12 15.61
C ASP A 349 -13.99 10.62 16.61
N LEU A 350 -15.14 10.19 16.10
CA LEU A 350 -16.33 9.93 16.91
C LEU A 350 -16.13 8.68 17.79
N ASN A 351 -15.24 7.78 17.37
CA ASN A 351 -14.92 6.54 18.05
C ASN A 351 -13.58 6.61 18.86
N ARG A 352 -12.84 7.72 18.78
CA ARG A 352 -11.54 7.97 19.43
C ARG A 352 -10.39 7.10 18.91
N ASP A 353 -10.40 6.77 17.62
CA ASP A 353 -9.41 5.97 16.93
C ASP A 353 -8.29 6.75 16.21
N GLY A 354 -8.32 8.08 16.25
CA GLY A 354 -7.33 8.97 15.63
C GLY A 354 -7.70 9.45 14.21
N VAL A 355 -8.76 8.92 13.59
CA VAL A 355 -9.24 9.30 12.25
C VAL A 355 -10.40 10.28 12.36
N ALA A 356 -10.42 11.32 11.54
CA ALA A 356 -11.62 12.13 11.40
C ALA A 356 -12.67 11.39 10.55
N ASP A 357 -13.77 10.95 11.16
CA ASP A 357 -14.94 10.46 10.43
C ASP A 357 -15.56 11.64 9.65
N MET A 358 -15.88 11.47 8.36
CA MET A 358 -16.59 12.48 7.57
C MET A 358 -18.09 12.18 7.53
N ILE A 359 -18.87 13.01 8.21
CA ILE A 359 -20.33 13.02 8.10
C ILE A 359 -20.74 14.25 7.29
N VAL A 360 -21.48 14.06 6.20
CA VAL A 360 -22.06 15.14 5.38
C VAL A 360 -23.54 15.28 5.73
N LEU A 361 -23.91 16.41 6.34
CA LEU A 361 -25.31 16.75 6.60
C LEU A 361 -25.82 17.74 5.56
N ASP A 362 -26.85 17.36 4.81
CA ASP A 362 -27.63 18.27 3.98
C ASP A 362 -28.77 18.85 4.84
N ILE A 363 -28.63 20.11 5.25
CA ILE A 363 -29.55 20.77 6.17
C ILE A 363 -30.46 21.73 5.40
N PHE A 364 -31.62 21.24 4.98
CA PHE A 364 -32.67 22.12 4.46
C PHE A 364 -33.34 22.88 5.63
N GLU A 365 -32.99 24.16 5.75
CA GLU A 365 -33.69 25.23 6.47
C GLU A 365 -34.12 24.98 7.94
N LYS A 366 -33.29 25.48 8.88
CA LYS A 366 -33.54 25.89 10.30
C LYS A 366 -32.56 25.35 11.36
N PRO A 367 -31.97 24.15 11.27
CA PRO A 367 -31.03 23.65 12.29
C PRO A 367 -29.66 24.38 12.34
N GLY A 368 -29.22 24.97 11.23
CA GLY A 368 -27.90 25.60 11.08
C GLY A 368 -27.63 26.75 12.07
N GLU A 369 -28.60 27.63 12.31
CA GLU A 369 -28.44 28.74 13.25
C GLU A 369 -28.23 28.27 14.69
N GLN A 370 -28.92 27.21 15.12
CA GLN A 370 -28.76 26.66 16.48
C GLN A 370 -27.45 25.88 16.64
N ILE A 371 -27.03 25.15 15.61
CA ILE A 371 -25.73 24.45 15.61
C ILE A 371 -24.57 25.46 15.62
N ALA A 372 -24.68 26.55 14.88
CA ALA A 372 -23.71 27.65 14.89
C ALA A 372 -23.63 28.32 16.28
N LEU A 373 -24.77 28.59 16.91
CA LEU A 373 -24.84 29.11 18.28
C LEU A 373 -24.19 28.18 19.31
N LEU A 374 -24.39 26.86 19.20
CA LEU A 374 -23.74 25.89 20.08
C LEU A 374 -22.22 25.84 19.85
N ARG A 375 -21.75 25.92 18.60
CA ARG A 375 -20.31 25.96 18.28
C ARG A 375 -19.63 27.20 18.87
N GLU A 376 -20.26 28.36 18.78
CA GLU A 376 -19.76 29.60 19.40
C GLU A 376 -19.72 29.47 20.93
N GLN A 377 -20.76 28.90 21.54
CA GLN A 377 -20.82 28.69 22.99
C GLN A 377 -19.76 27.71 23.48
N ILE A 378 -19.54 26.59 22.80
CA ILE A 378 -18.47 25.62 23.14
C ILE A 378 -17.11 26.29 23.06
N THR A 379 -16.88 27.09 22.03
CA THR A 379 -15.61 27.81 21.83
C THR A 379 -15.37 28.82 22.94
N ALA A 380 -16.40 29.58 23.33
CA ALA A 380 -16.33 30.52 24.44
C ALA A 380 -16.08 29.81 25.78
N LEU A 381 -16.75 28.68 26.05
CA LEU A 381 -16.58 27.90 27.27
C LEU A 381 -15.17 27.30 27.38
N LYS A 382 -14.60 26.79 26.27
CA LYS A 382 -13.20 26.31 26.25
C LYS A 382 -12.21 27.44 26.53
N LYS A 383 -12.42 28.62 25.94
CA LYS A 383 -11.56 29.80 26.14
C LYS A 383 -11.57 30.29 27.59
N ASN A 384 -12.68 30.10 28.30
CA ASN A 384 -12.84 30.48 29.70
C ASN A 384 -12.44 29.37 30.70
N GLY A 385 -11.76 28.30 30.24
CA GLY A 385 -11.29 27.21 31.09
C GLY A 385 -12.40 26.25 31.57
N GLN A 386 -13.63 26.39 31.06
CA GLN A 386 -14.80 25.59 31.45
C GLN A 386 -14.91 24.31 30.59
N HIS A 387 -13.81 23.58 30.47
CA HIS A 387 -13.67 22.42 29.58
C HIS A 387 -14.68 21.30 29.85
N GLY A 388 -15.10 21.13 31.11
CA GLY A 388 -16.13 20.15 31.48
C GLY A 388 -17.49 20.43 30.85
N ILE A 389 -17.92 21.69 30.83
CA ILE A 389 -19.21 22.12 30.26
C ILE A 389 -19.11 22.12 28.72
N ALA A 390 -17.98 22.58 28.18
CA ALA A 390 -17.73 22.52 26.74
C ALA A 390 -17.77 21.09 26.18
N ASN A 391 -17.25 20.10 26.92
CA ASN A 391 -17.30 18.70 26.53
C ASN A 391 -18.72 18.12 26.59
N VAL A 392 -19.57 18.63 27.49
CA VAL A 392 -20.99 18.26 27.53
C VAL A 392 -21.71 18.79 26.29
N TYR A 393 -21.52 20.07 25.96
CA TYR A 393 -22.11 20.69 24.77
C TYR A 393 -21.62 20.07 23.46
N ALA A 394 -20.36 19.62 23.39
CA ALA A 394 -19.85 18.87 22.24
C ALA A 394 -20.57 17.52 22.08
N LYS A 395 -20.82 16.79 23.18
CA LYS A 395 -21.60 15.54 23.17
C LYS A 395 -23.07 15.76 22.81
N ILE A 396 -23.67 16.89 23.23
CA ILE A 396 -25.03 17.30 22.85
C ILE A 396 -25.12 17.52 21.34
N MET A 397 -24.17 18.26 20.76
CA MET A 397 -24.09 18.50 19.31
C MET A 397 -23.91 17.19 18.53
N HIS A 398 -23.04 16.31 19.02
CA HIS A 398 -22.78 15.01 18.42
C HIS A 398 -24.03 14.11 18.47
N PHE A 399 -24.76 14.09 19.59
CA PHE A 399 -26.02 13.35 19.71
C PHE A 399 -27.12 13.91 18.81
N ALA A 400 -27.26 15.24 18.74
CA ALA A 400 -28.20 15.91 17.86
C ALA A 400 -27.99 15.55 16.39
N ILE A 401 -26.73 15.49 15.98
CA ILE A 401 -26.32 15.14 14.61
C ILE A 401 -26.59 13.65 14.32
N LEU A 402 -26.26 12.75 15.26
CA LEU A 402 -26.59 11.34 15.14
C LEU A 402 -28.11 11.07 15.11
N LYS A 403 -28.90 11.85 15.85
CA LYS A 403 -30.37 11.73 15.92
C LYS A 403 -31.09 12.34 14.72
N ALA A 404 -30.58 13.44 14.18
CA ALA A 404 -31.19 14.14 13.05
C ALA A 404 -31.15 13.34 11.74
N GLY A 405 -30.22 12.39 11.62
CA GLY A 405 -29.92 11.74 10.35
C GLY A 405 -30.48 10.33 10.12
N LEU A 406 -31.35 9.77 10.97
CA LEU A 406 -31.62 8.32 10.92
C LEU A 406 -33.08 7.97 10.67
N ALA A 407 -33.49 8.00 9.41
CA ALA A 407 -34.45 6.99 8.96
C ALA A 407 -33.71 5.64 8.89
N VAL A 408 -33.94 4.78 9.90
CA VAL A 408 -33.31 3.46 10.10
C VAL A 408 -33.38 2.52 8.87
N ALA A 409 -34.18 2.85 7.86
CA ALA A 409 -34.34 2.08 6.63
C ALA A 409 -33.17 2.21 5.62
N GLN A 410 -32.28 3.21 5.74
CA GLN A 410 -31.22 3.50 4.75
C GLN A 410 -29.81 3.12 5.22
N ILE A 411 -29.67 2.56 6.41
CA ILE A 411 -28.37 2.19 6.99
C ILE A 411 -28.10 0.73 6.66
N ASP A 412 -26.89 0.44 6.20
CA ASP A 412 -26.41 -0.93 6.06
C ASP A 412 -26.62 -1.69 7.40
N PRO A 413 -27.32 -2.85 7.37
CA PRO A 413 -27.68 -3.62 8.57
C PRO A 413 -26.53 -3.86 9.56
N GLN A 414 -25.27 -3.87 9.11
CA GLN A 414 -24.10 -4.12 9.96
C GLN A 414 -23.81 -2.98 10.96
N TYR A 415 -24.17 -1.74 10.63
CA TYR A 415 -23.95 -0.57 11.50
C TYR A 415 -25.10 -0.30 12.46
N ARG A 416 -26.27 -0.90 12.20
CA ARG A 416 -27.49 -0.70 12.96
C ARG A 416 -27.30 -0.93 14.47
N LYS A 417 -26.62 -2.02 14.84
CA LYS A 417 -26.48 -2.42 16.24
C LYS A 417 -25.51 -1.53 17.02
N VAL A 418 -24.40 -1.12 16.40
CA VAL A 418 -23.42 -0.21 17.00
C VAL A 418 -24.05 1.17 17.19
N LEU A 419 -24.80 1.62 16.19
CA LEU A 419 -25.48 2.91 16.22
C LEU A 419 -26.61 2.96 17.26
N GLU A 420 -27.43 1.91 17.35
CA GLU A 420 -28.46 1.75 18.39
C GLU A 420 -27.85 1.81 19.80
N GLN A 421 -26.68 1.18 20.01
CA GLN A 421 -25.96 1.20 21.29
C GLN A 421 -25.38 2.58 21.64
N SER A 422 -24.81 3.27 20.66
CA SER A 422 -24.27 4.62 20.82
C SER A 422 -25.36 5.65 21.09
N LEU A 423 -26.50 5.56 20.39
CA LEU A 423 -27.68 6.39 20.62
C LEU A 423 -28.28 6.16 22.00
N ALA A 424 -28.42 4.91 22.44
CA ALA A 424 -28.91 4.58 23.77
C ALA A 424 -27.98 5.13 24.87
N SER A 425 -26.67 4.97 24.70
CA SER A 425 -25.66 5.51 25.63
C SER A 425 -25.70 7.03 25.71
N ALA A 426 -25.77 7.71 24.57
CA ALA A 426 -25.81 9.17 24.51
C ALA A 426 -27.12 9.72 25.11
N ASN A 427 -28.27 9.10 24.84
CA ASN A 427 -29.55 9.50 25.43
C ASN A 427 -29.54 9.36 26.96
N ASN A 428 -28.94 8.29 27.48
CA ASN A 428 -28.80 8.09 28.94
C ASN A 428 -27.91 9.16 29.58
N ILE A 429 -26.79 9.51 28.93
CA ILE A 429 -25.89 10.58 29.40
C ILE A 429 -26.62 11.94 29.42
N MET A 430 -27.44 12.21 28.39
CA MET A 430 -28.23 13.45 28.29
C MET A 430 -29.27 13.56 29.40
N LEU A 431 -30.00 12.48 29.68
CA LEU A 431 -30.99 12.43 30.76
C LEU A 431 -30.32 12.57 32.14
N GLU A 432 -29.17 11.94 32.34
CA GLU A 432 -28.39 12.06 33.58
C GLU A 432 -27.90 13.50 33.80
N LEU A 433 -27.37 14.14 32.76
CA LEU A 433 -26.89 15.52 32.81
C LEU A 433 -28.02 16.51 33.05
N ARG A 434 -29.15 16.34 32.35
CA ARG A 434 -30.37 17.12 32.57
C ARG A 434 -30.80 17.05 34.02
N GLY A 435 -30.84 15.85 34.61
CA GLY A 435 -31.20 15.63 36.01
C GLY A 435 -30.25 16.36 36.98
N LYS A 436 -28.94 16.24 36.76
CA LYS A 436 -27.92 16.94 37.57
C LYS A 436 -28.02 18.47 37.48
N TRP A 437 -28.32 19.00 36.30
CA TRP A 437 -28.47 20.45 36.11
C TRP A 437 -29.80 20.95 36.67
N GLN A 438 -30.88 20.18 36.55
CA GLN A 438 -32.16 20.51 37.19
C GLN A 438 -32.00 20.58 38.70
N GLU A 439 -31.30 19.63 39.32
CA GLU A 439 -31.01 19.65 40.76
C GLU A 439 -30.24 20.91 41.18
N LYS A 440 -29.28 21.35 40.36
CA LYS A 440 -28.54 22.60 40.60
C LYS A 440 -29.42 23.84 40.43
N VAL A 441 -30.31 23.85 39.43
CA VAL A 441 -31.29 24.94 39.26
C VAL A 441 -32.20 25.03 40.48
N ASP A 442 -32.72 23.90 40.95
CA ASP A 442 -33.67 23.84 42.05
C ASP A 442 -33.02 24.27 43.39
N LYS A 443 -31.72 23.96 43.57
CA LYS A 443 -30.97 24.31 44.79
C LYS A 443 -30.35 25.71 44.77
N GLU A 444 -29.82 26.15 43.63
CA GLU A 444 -28.96 27.34 43.52
C GLU A 444 -29.60 28.47 42.70
N GLY A 445 -30.74 28.23 42.03
CA GLY A 445 -31.46 29.26 41.27
C GLY A 445 -30.71 29.79 40.04
N ASN A 446 -29.71 29.06 39.54
CA ASN A 446 -28.80 29.56 38.51
C ASN A 446 -29.44 29.52 37.11
N GLU A 447 -29.71 30.71 36.55
CA GLU A 447 -30.35 30.90 35.23
C GLU A 447 -29.55 30.33 34.05
N ASN A 448 -28.22 30.19 34.18
CA ASN A 448 -27.41 29.57 33.11
C ASN A 448 -27.75 28.08 32.96
N PHE A 449 -27.91 27.36 34.07
CA PHE A 449 -28.30 25.94 34.00
C PHE A 449 -29.74 25.76 33.50
N LYS A 450 -30.65 26.71 33.73
CA LYS A 450 -31.98 26.69 33.11
C LYS A 450 -31.90 26.80 31.59
N LYS A 451 -31.05 27.69 31.08
CA LYS A 451 -30.80 27.83 29.65
C LYS A 451 -30.18 26.55 29.06
N ASP A 452 -29.23 25.95 29.79
CA ASP A 452 -28.58 24.71 29.38
C ASP A 452 -29.54 23.50 29.36
N ILE A 453 -30.49 23.43 30.31
CA ILE A 453 -31.57 22.43 30.31
C ILE A 453 -32.49 22.63 29.11
N GLY A 454 -32.83 23.88 28.76
CA GLY A 454 -33.62 24.19 27.58
C GLY A 454 -32.96 23.73 26.27
N VAL A 455 -31.63 23.80 26.18
CA VAL A 455 -30.86 23.25 25.07
C VAL A 455 -30.93 21.73 25.05
N ILE A 456 -30.75 21.07 26.21
CA ILE A 456 -30.89 19.61 26.31
C ILE A 456 -32.29 19.14 25.90
N ASP A 457 -33.34 19.83 26.36
CA ASP A 457 -34.73 19.51 26.06
C ASP A 457 -35.07 19.64 24.57
N TYR A 458 -34.50 20.66 23.90
CA TYR A 458 -34.61 20.82 22.45
C TYR A 458 -34.02 19.63 21.68
N PHE A 459 -32.87 19.11 22.12
CA PHE A 459 -32.17 18.00 21.47
C PHE A 459 -32.70 16.59 21.82
N ILE A 460 -33.40 16.44 22.95
CA ILE A 460 -34.09 15.18 23.29
C ILE A 460 -35.34 15.00 22.41
N ASN A 461 -35.97 16.09 21.97
CA ASN A 461 -37.22 16.03 21.22
C ASN A 461 -37.00 15.81 19.71
N LEU A 462 -37.42 14.62 19.25
CA LEU A 462 -37.12 14.06 17.92
C LEU A 462 -37.76 14.81 16.75
N GLU A 463 -38.96 15.37 16.95
CA GLU A 463 -39.72 16.06 15.90
C GLU A 463 -39.01 17.33 15.38
N ASN A 464 -38.03 17.86 16.12
CA ASN A 464 -37.25 19.03 15.73
C ASN A 464 -36.25 18.76 14.59
N PHE A 465 -36.09 17.50 14.19
CA PHE A 465 -35.12 17.07 13.17
C PHE A 465 -35.75 16.34 11.98
N ASP A 466 -37.08 16.34 11.87
CA ASP A 466 -37.78 15.77 10.71
C ASP A 466 -37.38 16.52 9.42
N GLY A 467 -36.92 15.78 8.41
CA GLY A 467 -36.57 16.32 7.08
C GLY A 467 -35.06 16.49 6.80
N VAL A 468 -34.18 16.11 7.73
CA VAL A 468 -32.73 16.07 7.48
C VAL A 468 -32.36 14.76 6.79
N ASN A 469 -31.80 14.84 5.57
CA ASN A 469 -31.39 13.67 4.79
C ASN A 469 -29.90 13.40 4.96
N PHE A 470 -29.54 12.11 5.06
CA PHE A 470 -28.15 11.66 5.02
C PHE A 470 -27.80 11.16 3.63
N VAL A 471 -26.59 11.50 3.18
CA VAL A 471 -25.91 10.79 2.09
C VAL A 471 -24.69 10.12 2.72
N THR A 472 -24.77 8.81 2.95
CA THR A 472 -23.59 8.01 3.24
C THR A 472 -22.91 7.70 1.91
N GLU A 473 -21.70 8.23 1.68
CA GLU A 473 -20.93 7.90 0.47
C GLU A 473 -20.45 6.45 0.54
N THR A 474 -21.30 5.52 0.13
CA THR A 474 -20.92 4.16 -0.24
C THR A 474 -21.33 3.81 -1.67
N GLU A 475 -21.85 4.76 -2.45
CA GLU A 475 -22.32 4.46 -3.80
C GLU A 475 -21.52 5.12 -4.91
N HIS A 476 -21.35 4.30 -5.95
CA HIS A 476 -20.97 4.52 -7.35
C HIS A 476 -21.45 5.85 -7.99
N ASP A 477 -22.34 6.58 -7.33
CA ASP A 477 -22.88 7.86 -7.77
C ASP A 477 -21.99 9.07 -7.43
N LEU A 478 -20.94 8.93 -6.61
CA LEU A 478 -19.93 10.00 -6.45
C LEU A 478 -19.10 10.20 -7.73
N GLU A 479 -18.75 9.10 -8.43
CA GLU A 479 -18.08 9.15 -9.74
C GLU A 479 -18.94 9.86 -10.80
N LYS A 480 -20.27 9.62 -10.76
CA LYS A 480 -21.25 10.27 -11.65
C LYS A 480 -21.55 11.71 -11.28
N SER A 481 -21.70 12.02 -9.99
CA SER A 481 -22.10 13.35 -9.53
C SER A 481 -20.98 14.37 -9.61
N LEU A 482 -19.72 13.93 -9.50
CA LEU A 482 -18.57 14.83 -9.60
C LEU A 482 -18.06 15.01 -11.04
N ASN A 483 -18.57 14.26 -12.03
CA ASN A 483 -18.02 14.24 -13.39
C ASN A 483 -16.48 14.05 -13.35
N LEU A 484 -16.00 13.29 -12.34
CA LEU A 484 -14.57 13.08 -12.03
C LEU A 484 -14.00 11.86 -12.75
N LEU A 485 -14.62 11.45 -13.85
CA LEU A 485 -13.89 10.71 -14.88
C LEU A 485 -12.72 11.60 -15.33
N ASP A 486 -11.58 11.35 -14.72
CA ASP A 486 -10.25 11.70 -15.20
C ASP A 486 -10.01 13.19 -15.45
N LYS A 487 -10.28 14.02 -14.44
CA LYS A 487 -9.44 15.21 -14.27
C LYS A 487 -8.12 14.69 -13.73
N GLY A 488 -7.21 14.23 -14.60
CA GLY A 488 -5.94 13.63 -14.21
C GLY A 488 -5.20 14.46 -13.15
N PHE A 489 -4.27 13.87 -12.38
CA PHE A 489 -3.62 14.48 -11.20
C PHE A 489 -3.35 16.00 -11.30
N PHE A 490 -2.83 16.46 -12.44
CA PHE A 490 -2.52 17.87 -12.69
C PHE A 490 -3.72 18.78 -13.01
N ASP A 491 -4.86 18.24 -13.44
CA ASP A 491 -6.09 19.02 -13.58
C ASP A 491 -6.68 19.34 -12.19
N VAL A 492 -6.38 18.51 -11.19
CA VAL A 492 -6.73 18.74 -9.77
C VAL A 492 -5.70 19.63 -9.08
N PHE A 493 -4.40 19.40 -9.35
CA PHE A 493 -3.30 20.19 -8.81
C PHE A 493 -2.55 20.93 -9.94
N PRO A 494 -3.12 22.03 -10.48
CA PRO A 494 -2.59 22.70 -11.67
C PRO A 494 -1.31 23.51 -11.39
N ARG A 495 -1.06 23.83 -10.11
CA ARG A 495 0.19 24.48 -9.68
C ARG A 495 1.20 23.42 -9.27
N GLN A 496 2.45 23.62 -9.68
CA GLN A 496 3.54 22.71 -9.39
C GLN A 496 3.76 22.49 -7.89
N GLU A 497 3.60 23.56 -7.09
CA GLU A 497 3.76 23.51 -5.65
C GLU A 497 2.65 22.70 -4.97
N ASP A 498 1.42 22.76 -5.48
CA ASP A 498 0.28 22.01 -4.93
C ASP A 498 0.42 20.51 -5.22
N ALA A 499 0.84 20.19 -6.44
CA ALA A 499 1.13 18.83 -6.85
C ALA A 499 2.30 18.24 -6.05
N TRP A 500 3.37 19.01 -5.85
CA TRP A 500 4.48 18.62 -4.99
C TRP A 500 4.01 18.40 -3.56
N ASP A 501 3.25 19.35 -2.97
CA ASP A 501 2.76 19.24 -1.57
C ASP A 501 1.91 17.99 -1.41
N ARG A 502 1.12 17.64 -2.43
CA ARG A 502 0.32 16.43 -2.42
C ARG A 502 1.17 15.18 -2.50
N ILE A 503 2.07 15.06 -3.48
CA ILE A 503 2.95 13.89 -3.63
C ILE A 503 3.75 13.68 -2.35
N ALA A 504 4.39 14.74 -1.85
CA ALA A 504 5.13 14.74 -0.60
C ALA A 504 4.26 14.27 0.58
N THR A 505 3.02 14.76 0.68
CA THR A 505 2.09 14.31 1.75
C THR A 505 1.73 12.83 1.65
N VAL A 506 1.51 12.31 0.44
CA VAL A 506 1.18 10.90 0.26
C VAL A 506 2.37 10.00 0.56
N LEU A 507 3.57 10.39 0.12
CA LEU A 507 4.79 9.64 0.40
C LEU A 507 5.18 9.74 1.88
N ASP A 508 5.10 10.91 2.52
CA ASP A 508 5.32 11.03 3.96
C ASP A 508 4.37 10.14 4.77
N ARG A 509 3.10 10.06 4.35
CA ARG A 509 2.14 9.12 4.94
C ARG A 509 2.63 7.70 4.71
N HIS A 510 3.01 7.35 3.48
CA HIS A 510 3.58 6.05 3.19
C HIS A 510 4.77 5.74 4.09
N THR A 511 5.75 6.61 4.29
CA THR A 511 6.93 6.32 5.10
C THR A 511 6.59 6.17 6.58
N ASP A 512 5.77 7.09 7.10
CA ASP A 512 5.43 7.15 8.51
C ASP A 512 4.31 6.13 8.81
N TRP A 513 4.56 4.83 8.59
CA TRP A 513 3.59 3.71 8.76
C TRP A 513 2.83 3.73 10.09
N TYR A 514 3.39 4.37 11.12
CA TYR A 514 2.79 4.46 12.45
C TYR A 514 1.81 5.64 12.61
N LYS A 515 1.64 6.46 11.57
CA LYS A 515 0.77 7.64 11.53
C LYS A 515 -0.30 7.58 10.44
N ILE A 516 -0.28 6.56 9.58
CA ILE A 516 -1.45 6.23 8.76
C ILE A 516 -2.42 5.54 9.73
N ASP A 517 -3.51 6.18 10.13
CA ASP A 517 -4.58 5.49 10.83
C ASP A 517 -5.51 4.79 9.82
N MET A 518 -6.50 4.04 10.34
CA MET A 518 -7.25 3.05 9.58
C MET A 518 -7.83 3.56 8.26
N LEU A 519 -7.57 2.85 7.16
CA LEU A 519 -8.17 3.14 5.86
C LEU A 519 -9.41 2.27 5.67
N TYR A 520 -10.58 2.88 5.49
CA TYR A 520 -11.77 2.14 5.07
C TYR A 520 -11.75 1.97 3.55
N LEU A 521 -11.86 0.75 3.05
CA LEU A 521 -12.09 0.45 1.63
C LEU A 521 -13.33 -0.44 1.52
N GLY A 522 -13.87 -0.64 0.31
CA GLY A 522 -15.21 -1.19 0.05
C GLY A 522 -15.64 -2.49 0.76
N TYR A 523 -14.76 -3.16 1.51
CA TYR A 523 -15.04 -4.38 2.27
C TYR A 523 -14.67 -4.31 3.77
N GLY A 524 -14.25 -3.16 4.29
CA GLY A 524 -13.98 -2.95 5.72
C GLY A 524 -12.75 -2.12 6.05
N PHE A 525 -12.38 -2.16 7.33
CA PHE A 525 -11.25 -1.42 7.90
C PHE A 525 -9.91 -2.09 7.59
N TYR A 526 -8.94 -1.29 7.13
CA TYR A 526 -7.55 -1.68 6.98
C TYR A 526 -6.71 -1.00 8.07
N GLN A 527 -5.81 -1.77 8.70
CA GLN A 527 -4.96 -1.36 9.81
C GLN A 527 -3.99 -0.22 9.44
N PRO A 528 -3.37 0.45 10.44
CA PRO A 528 -2.44 1.58 10.24
C PRO A 528 -1.23 1.32 9.31
N THR A 529 -0.96 0.08 8.93
CA THR A 529 0.15 -0.29 8.03
C THR A 529 -0.27 -0.40 6.56
N TYR A 530 -1.43 0.13 6.18
CA TYR A 530 -1.89 0.12 4.80
C TYR A 530 -1.08 1.11 3.95
N SER A 531 -0.22 0.58 3.08
CA SER A 531 0.43 1.36 2.03
C SER A 531 0.20 0.72 0.68
N PRO A 532 -0.29 1.47 -0.33
CA PRO A 532 -0.43 0.98 -1.68
C PRO A 532 0.92 0.96 -2.45
N TRP A 533 2.03 1.28 -1.79
CA TRP A 533 3.34 1.35 -2.38
C TRP A 533 4.20 0.15 -1.99
N VAL A 534 4.94 -0.36 -2.97
CA VAL A 534 6.09 -1.24 -2.79
C VAL A 534 7.23 -0.36 -2.30
N ALA A 535 7.60 -0.52 -1.03
CA ALA A 535 8.74 0.15 -0.44
C ALA A 535 10.03 -0.65 -0.70
N SER A 536 11.04 0.02 -1.23
CA SER A 536 12.38 -0.52 -1.37
C SER A 536 13.42 0.60 -1.45
N SER A 537 14.71 0.26 -1.44
CA SER A 537 15.80 1.24 -1.42
C SER A 537 16.71 1.10 -2.63
N TYR A 538 17.15 2.21 -3.21
CA TYR A 538 18.05 2.22 -4.37
C TYR A 538 19.54 1.98 -4.01
N TYR A 539 19.84 1.75 -2.73
CA TYR A 539 21.13 1.33 -2.22
C TYR A 539 20.96 0.14 -1.25
N VAL A 540 21.70 -0.94 -1.51
CA VAL A 540 21.60 -2.22 -0.79
C VAL A 540 21.74 -2.11 0.72
N ASN A 541 22.52 -1.16 1.25
CA ASN A 541 22.75 -1.04 2.69
C ASN A 541 21.52 -0.62 3.49
N LYS A 542 20.56 0.10 2.88
CA LYS A 542 19.32 0.47 3.59
C LYS A 542 18.39 -0.72 3.70
N SER A 543 18.36 -1.55 2.67
CA SER A 543 17.60 -2.81 2.65
C SER A 543 18.25 -3.92 3.48
N ASP A 544 19.58 -3.89 3.68
CA ASP A 544 20.34 -4.93 4.38
C ASP A 544 19.84 -5.19 5.81
N VAL A 545 19.42 -4.16 6.54
CA VAL A 545 18.90 -4.31 7.91
C VAL A 545 17.61 -5.14 7.98
N PHE A 546 16.81 -5.14 6.91
CA PHE A 546 15.55 -5.87 6.84
C PHE A 546 15.73 -7.35 6.50
N THR A 547 16.93 -7.76 6.11
CA THR A 547 17.25 -9.18 5.80
C THR A 547 17.29 -10.06 7.05
N GLU A 548 17.32 -9.45 8.24
CA GLU A 548 17.31 -10.16 9.52
C GLU A 548 15.86 -10.30 10.03
N PRO A 549 15.41 -11.50 10.43
CA PRO A 549 14.03 -11.73 10.91
C PRO A 549 13.64 -10.84 12.10
N GLY A 550 14.61 -10.50 12.95
CA GLY A 550 14.46 -9.67 14.14
C GLY A 550 13.82 -8.31 13.90
N TYR A 551 14.11 -7.70 12.75
CA TYR A 551 13.69 -6.34 12.45
C TYR A 551 12.31 -6.30 11.80
N ALA A 552 12.12 -7.08 10.73
CA ALA A 552 10.91 -7.01 9.90
C ALA A 552 9.75 -7.88 10.40
N MET A 553 10.03 -8.98 11.11
CA MET A 553 9.02 -9.99 11.46
C MET A 553 8.61 -10.01 12.93
N GLY A 554 9.29 -9.24 13.79
CA GLY A 554 9.00 -9.21 15.23
C GLY A 554 9.23 -10.56 15.93
N ILE A 555 9.98 -11.48 15.30
CA ILE A 555 10.44 -12.74 15.90
C ILE A 555 11.90 -12.59 16.32
N PRO A 556 12.39 -13.33 17.33
CA PRO A 556 13.81 -13.31 17.66
C PRO A 556 14.68 -13.61 16.43
N GLY A 557 15.70 -12.79 16.19
CA GLY A 557 16.66 -13.06 15.13
C GLY A 557 17.36 -14.41 15.36
N ASP A 558 17.58 -15.17 14.30
CA ASP A 558 18.31 -16.44 14.33
C ASP A 558 19.82 -16.26 14.15
N GLY A 559 20.29 -15.01 14.04
CA GLY A 559 21.69 -14.65 13.80
C GLY A 559 22.09 -14.72 12.32
N HIS A 560 21.14 -14.96 11.41
CA HIS A 560 21.36 -15.04 9.97
C HIS A 560 20.62 -13.94 9.21
N LYS A 561 21.10 -13.67 8.00
CA LYS A 561 20.39 -12.87 6.98
C LYS A 561 19.69 -13.81 6.01
N HIS A 562 18.50 -13.45 5.56
CA HIS A 562 17.64 -14.37 4.82
C HIS A 562 17.52 -13.95 3.37
N TRP A 563 16.79 -12.88 3.07
CA TRP A 563 16.44 -12.55 1.68
C TRP A 563 16.79 -11.12 1.31
N MET A 564 17.45 -10.98 0.17
CA MET A 564 17.60 -9.71 -0.53
C MET A 564 17.02 -9.86 -1.94
N PHE A 565 15.92 -9.17 -2.17
CA PHE A 565 15.27 -9.09 -3.47
C PHE A 565 15.83 -7.91 -4.24
N VAL A 566 16.12 -8.12 -5.52
CA VAL A 566 16.65 -7.08 -6.41
C VAL A 566 15.66 -6.85 -7.54
N GLN A 567 15.18 -5.61 -7.65
CA GLN A 567 14.38 -5.13 -8.77
C GLN A 567 15.26 -4.43 -9.81
N LYS A 568 14.85 -4.47 -11.07
CA LYS A 568 15.47 -3.70 -12.16
C LYS A 568 14.51 -2.63 -12.64
N VAL A 569 14.89 -1.37 -12.48
CA VAL A 569 14.05 -0.22 -12.85
C VAL A 569 14.72 0.52 -13.99
N LYS A 570 14.00 0.73 -15.10
CA LYS A 570 14.50 1.55 -16.21
C LYS A 570 14.80 2.96 -15.71
N THR A 571 15.92 3.53 -16.13
CA THR A 571 16.37 4.86 -15.67
C THR A 571 15.35 5.96 -15.95
N ASN A 572 14.55 5.83 -16.99
CA ASN A 572 13.47 6.77 -17.34
C ASN A 572 12.15 6.55 -16.59
N LYS A 573 12.09 5.55 -15.70
CA LYS A 573 10.94 5.28 -14.83
C LYS A 573 11.12 5.81 -13.41
N TRP A 574 12.31 6.32 -13.10
CA TRP A 574 12.59 7.00 -11.84
C TRP A 574 12.14 8.46 -11.91
N TYR A 575 11.23 8.85 -11.01
CA TYR A 575 10.70 10.20 -10.92
C TYR A 575 11.16 10.88 -9.63
N ARG A 576 11.96 11.94 -9.75
CA ARG A 576 12.55 12.70 -8.64
C ARG A 576 11.90 14.07 -8.50
N ALA A 577 12.05 14.71 -7.34
CA ALA A 577 11.55 16.08 -7.13
C ALA A 577 12.13 17.05 -8.18
N PHE A 578 13.42 16.97 -8.48
CA PHE A 578 14.06 17.77 -9.52
C PHE A 578 13.43 17.60 -10.92
N ASP A 579 12.96 16.39 -11.28
CA ASP A 579 12.37 16.13 -12.60
C ASP A 579 11.07 16.91 -12.81
N MET A 580 10.38 17.29 -11.72
CA MET A 580 9.22 18.20 -11.79
C MET A 580 9.60 19.57 -12.36
N ASN A 581 10.83 20.07 -12.11
CA ASN A 581 11.27 21.38 -12.57
C ASN A 581 11.68 21.40 -14.05
N GLY A 582 12.26 20.30 -14.54
CA GLY A 582 12.83 20.23 -15.89
C GLY A 582 11.80 19.94 -16.99
N SER A 583 10.69 19.30 -16.64
CA SER A 583 9.64 18.91 -17.60
C SER A 583 8.27 18.80 -16.93
N TRP A 584 7.80 19.93 -16.38
CA TRP A 584 6.43 20.11 -15.90
C TRP A 584 5.43 19.92 -17.06
N SER A 585 5.11 18.67 -17.37
CA SER A 585 4.14 18.31 -18.40
C SER A 585 3.27 17.16 -17.90
N LYS A 586 2.00 17.19 -18.27
CA LYS A 586 1.00 16.15 -17.92
C LYS A 586 1.42 14.72 -18.28
N ASN A 587 2.42 14.57 -19.16
CA ASN A 587 2.89 13.29 -19.69
C ASN A 587 4.07 12.67 -18.91
N SER A 588 4.69 13.40 -17.97
CA SER A 588 5.87 12.90 -17.22
C SER A 588 5.55 12.26 -15.87
N PHE A 589 4.35 12.48 -15.33
CA PHE A 589 3.90 11.89 -14.06
C PHE A 589 2.84 10.83 -14.32
N ASP A 590 3.28 9.58 -14.29
CA ASP A 590 2.42 8.41 -14.40
C ASP A 590 2.43 7.67 -13.06
N LEU A 591 1.52 8.09 -12.18
CA LEU A 591 1.39 7.60 -10.82
C LEU A 591 1.40 6.07 -10.72
N LEU A 592 0.85 5.40 -11.72
CA LEU A 592 0.65 3.96 -11.73
C LEU A 592 1.77 3.23 -12.46
N ASN A 593 2.75 3.91 -13.07
CA ASN A 593 3.86 3.27 -13.81
C ASN A 593 5.24 3.92 -13.62
N THR A 594 5.42 4.78 -12.62
CA THR A 594 6.72 5.34 -12.21
C THR A 594 7.10 4.92 -10.79
N TRP A 595 8.40 4.96 -10.53
CA TRP A 595 8.99 4.83 -9.19
C TRP A 595 9.26 6.22 -8.63
N PHE A 596 8.64 6.54 -7.50
CA PHE A 596 8.78 7.83 -6.85
C PHE A 596 9.97 7.85 -5.92
N ASP A 597 10.77 8.90 -6.03
CA ASP A 597 11.88 9.13 -5.13
C ASP A 597 11.43 9.68 -3.78
N GLU A 598 11.13 8.78 -2.85
CA GLU A 598 10.78 9.14 -1.48
C GLU A 598 11.80 10.09 -0.84
N THR A 599 13.07 9.93 -1.17
CA THR A 599 14.18 10.69 -0.55
C THR A 599 14.11 12.19 -0.84
N THR A 600 13.62 12.57 -2.03
CA THR A 600 13.51 13.99 -2.44
C THR A 600 12.09 14.53 -2.35
N PHE A 601 11.08 13.65 -2.28
CA PHE A 601 9.71 14.08 -2.05
C PHE A 601 9.34 14.17 -0.57
N SER A 602 9.95 13.37 0.29
CA SER A 602 9.60 13.34 1.72
C SER A 602 10.00 14.63 2.43
N ARG A 603 9.11 15.10 3.31
CA ARG A 603 9.37 16.16 4.28
C ARG A 603 9.66 15.61 5.67
N SER A 604 9.55 14.30 5.85
CA SER A 604 9.88 13.59 7.07
C SER A 604 11.38 13.30 7.11
N GLY A 605 11.97 13.36 8.30
CA GLY A 605 13.38 12.99 8.48
C GLY A 605 13.61 11.50 8.26
N LEU A 606 12.55 10.68 8.32
CA LEU A 606 12.61 9.24 8.08
C LEU A 606 12.73 8.96 6.57
N GLY A 607 11.85 9.51 5.74
CA GLY A 607 11.84 9.22 4.30
C GLY A 607 13.07 9.75 3.57
N ALA A 608 13.59 10.91 4.02
CA ALA A 608 14.87 11.42 3.56
C ALA A 608 16.08 10.50 3.90
N GLN A 609 15.94 9.58 4.85
CA GLN A 609 17.01 8.65 5.27
C GLN A 609 16.87 7.26 4.68
N GLU A 610 15.71 6.85 4.19
CA GLU A 610 15.46 5.47 3.73
C GLU A 610 16.12 5.17 2.37
N GLN A 611 16.53 6.21 1.63
CA GLN A 611 17.04 6.06 0.26
C GLN A 611 15.99 5.29 -0.57
N GLY A 612 14.72 5.65 -0.34
CA GLY A 612 13.56 4.88 -0.74
C GLY A 612 13.05 5.24 -2.12
N TRP A 613 12.58 4.22 -2.84
CA TRP A 613 11.82 4.31 -4.06
C TRP A 613 10.49 3.59 -3.89
N ASP A 614 9.42 4.23 -4.37
CA ASP A 614 8.05 3.78 -4.15
C ASP A 614 7.31 3.54 -5.45
N ARG A 615 6.74 2.33 -5.57
CA ARG A 615 5.97 1.90 -6.75
C ARG A 615 4.57 1.45 -6.36
N PHE A 616 3.56 1.95 -7.05
CA PHE A 616 2.19 1.54 -6.76
C PHE A 616 1.98 0.03 -6.99
N GLY A 617 1.30 -0.63 -6.06
CA GLY A 617 0.73 -1.97 -6.22
C GLY A 617 1.74 -3.08 -6.06
N SER A 618 2.32 -3.54 -7.17
CA SER A 618 3.30 -4.62 -7.23
C SER A 618 4.33 -4.31 -8.30
N VAL A 619 5.51 -4.90 -8.17
CA VAL A 619 6.51 -4.91 -9.24
C VAL A 619 5.95 -5.63 -10.48
N THR A 620 6.27 -5.13 -11.67
CA THR A 620 5.88 -5.78 -12.92
C THR A 620 6.78 -6.98 -13.22
N SER A 621 6.34 -7.84 -14.15
CA SER A 621 7.09 -9.03 -14.54
C SER A 621 8.48 -8.72 -15.11
N ASP A 622 8.64 -7.59 -15.79
CA ASP A 622 9.92 -7.11 -16.35
C ASP A 622 10.81 -6.38 -15.32
N GLU A 623 10.26 -6.00 -14.17
CA GLU A 623 11.02 -5.38 -13.07
C GLU A 623 11.64 -6.43 -12.12
N LEU A 624 11.24 -7.70 -12.19
CA LEU A 624 11.82 -8.78 -11.39
C LEU A 624 13.27 -9.08 -11.82
N GLY A 625 14.21 -8.71 -10.95
CA GLY A 625 15.64 -8.95 -11.16
C GLY A 625 16.13 -10.25 -10.53
N ALA A 626 16.79 -10.16 -9.38
CA ALA A 626 17.43 -11.28 -8.70
C ALA A 626 16.79 -11.57 -7.34
N ASN A 627 16.92 -12.81 -6.86
CA ASN A 627 16.53 -13.22 -5.51
C ASN A 627 17.77 -13.83 -4.83
N LEU A 628 18.29 -13.17 -3.80
CA LEU A 628 19.47 -13.62 -3.07
C LEU A 628 19.04 -14.26 -1.75
N TRP A 629 19.49 -15.50 -1.52
CA TRP A 629 19.38 -16.15 -0.22
C TRP A 629 20.72 -16.05 0.51
N LEU A 630 20.71 -15.34 1.65
CA LEU A 630 21.89 -14.83 2.36
C LEU A 630 22.27 -15.62 3.62
N TYR A 631 21.71 -16.82 3.81
CA TYR A 631 21.85 -17.54 5.07
C TYR A 631 23.28 -18.00 5.38
N GLU A 632 24.06 -18.32 4.35
CA GLU A 632 25.42 -18.87 4.44
C GLU A 632 26.50 -17.79 4.18
N ILE A 633 26.24 -16.50 4.43
CA ILE A 633 27.18 -15.41 4.07
C ILE A 633 28.32 -15.19 5.07
N ASN A 634 28.19 -15.70 6.30
CA ASN A 634 29.12 -15.46 7.41
C ASN A 634 30.25 -16.47 7.50
#